data_AF-A0A0Q4G9K6-F1
#
_entry.id   AF-A0A0Q4G9K6-F1
#
_cell.length_a   1.000
_cell.length_b   1.000
_cell.length_c   1.000
_cell.angle_alpha   90.00
_cell.angle_beta   90.00
_cell.angle_gamma   90.00
#
_symmetry.space_group_name_H-M   'P 1'
#
loop_
_entity.id
_entity.type
_entity.pdbx_description
1 polymer ?
#
loop_
_entity_poly.entity_id
_entity_poly.type
_entity_poly.pdbx_seq_one_letter_code
_entity_poly.pdbx_strand_id
1 'polypeptide(L)'
;MSEIKQQEIDKNLTDQQIPAKKPWSWQKKFGFRVLFIFFLAMCIPFSANWYKNVFTLDWSRPHYRDLYDIARFQPSFLSLFGGQRSRDITDSPSADESAKKDGNRKKKLEKSSLKQTEQKNESNAALPPKRSFLADYVDWGIALFLALVGALIWSAFDRKRKSYHILHYWIRVVVRYRAGIGIIGFGFTKLLPTQMPYPSLGLLNSNFGDFTAQKIYWLSVGVVPWYQVFGGVVEIAAGVMLFFRKTTTFGAILLAAALGDITFVNYAYDGGVHVYAFYFVLLALFIAADDFPKLYNLLILERYTIPFRIYPDFNKPWLKYTRITLKVLTFVIFFGVLTYTEVINFKYDPYKQPATAGVKKLRGNYHVSEFKLNGEVIPFNPLDSIRWQEATFENWTTLTFKINRPVLIDPSNGGGSPMRDIQRTFEISGVAGGQRAFHYYADTVDKVLYLQDKNVMALRAGRKAAGKTRETAPNEDNWISKTAWQHIGDENKMIDKAAWSTRRDREFEEKPREVKRHRMVLKYDTTDGSRVILSGIDEHKDSIYIVLDRYNRQYVLPKSSLSAGKYE
;
A
#
# COMPACT_ATOMS: atom_id res chain seq x y z
N MET A 1 -56.77 -13.39 26.73
CA MET A 1 -55.39 -13.93 26.71
C MET A 1 -55.08 -14.27 28.17
N SER A 2 -55.01 -15.56 28.54
CA SER A 2 -55.07 -16.01 29.94
C SER A 2 -53.85 -15.57 30.77
N GLU A 3 -54.04 -15.31 32.06
CA GLU A 3 -52.97 -14.98 33.03
C GLU A 3 -51.81 -16.00 33.00
N ILE A 4 -52.11 -17.26 32.68
CA ILE A 4 -51.11 -18.33 32.50
C ILE A 4 -50.13 -18.00 31.35
N LYS A 5 -50.64 -17.46 30.24
CA LYS A 5 -49.82 -17.06 29.08
C LYS A 5 -48.96 -15.83 29.39
N GLN A 6 -49.49 -14.90 30.20
CA GLN A 6 -48.75 -13.73 30.67
C GLN A 6 -47.65 -14.12 31.66
N GLN A 7 -47.93 -15.04 32.59
CA GLN A 7 -46.94 -15.61 33.51
C GLN A 7 -45.88 -16.45 32.80
N GLU A 8 -46.22 -17.18 31.74
CA GLU A 8 -45.23 -17.89 30.90
C GLU A 8 -44.33 -16.92 30.12
N ILE A 9 -44.89 -15.82 29.62
CA ILE A 9 -44.14 -14.75 28.95
C ILE A 9 -43.23 -14.04 29.96
N ASP A 10 -43.74 -13.69 31.14
CA ASP A 10 -42.97 -13.04 32.20
C ASP A 10 -41.89 -13.97 32.78
N LYS A 11 -42.19 -15.27 32.96
CA LYS A 11 -41.21 -16.27 33.40
C LYS A 11 -40.12 -16.49 32.34
N ASN A 12 -40.47 -16.55 31.06
CA ASN A 12 -39.49 -16.58 29.97
C ASN A 12 -38.65 -15.29 29.89
N LEU A 13 -39.25 -14.12 30.14
CA LEU A 13 -38.53 -12.84 30.22
C LEU A 13 -37.57 -12.78 31.42
N THR A 14 -37.97 -13.36 32.55
CA THR A 14 -37.18 -13.39 33.78
C THR A 14 -36.03 -14.41 33.68
N ASP A 15 -36.28 -15.61 33.14
CA ASP A 15 -35.24 -16.61 32.86
C ASP A 15 -34.26 -16.17 31.76
N GLN A 16 -34.69 -15.30 30.84
CA GLN A 16 -33.79 -14.68 29.86
C GLN A 16 -33.00 -13.47 30.39
N GLN A 17 -33.42 -12.85 31.51
CA GLN A 17 -32.59 -11.87 32.24
C GLN A 17 -31.53 -12.55 33.16
N ILE A 18 -31.76 -13.79 33.59
CA ILE A 18 -30.87 -14.58 34.46
C ILE A 18 -29.50 -15.00 33.85
N PRO A 19 -29.25 -15.14 32.52
CA PRO A 19 -27.93 -15.53 32.01
C PRO A 19 -26.85 -14.46 32.28
N ALA A 20 -27.26 -13.20 32.45
CA ALA A 20 -26.40 -12.05 32.68
C ALA A 20 -25.62 -12.08 34.00
N LYS A 21 -26.15 -12.80 35.01
CA LYS A 21 -25.58 -12.89 36.35
C LYS A 21 -24.82 -14.20 36.62
N LYS A 22 -24.86 -15.18 35.69
CA LYS A 22 -24.15 -16.45 35.88
C LYS A 22 -22.63 -16.24 35.81
N PRO A 23 -21.85 -16.77 36.77
CA PRO A 23 -20.40 -16.68 36.72
C PRO A 23 -19.87 -17.42 35.48
N TRP A 24 -18.81 -16.88 34.87
CA TRP A 24 -18.19 -17.52 33.73
C TRP A 24 -17.40 -18.75 34.17
N SER A 25 -17.44 -19.80 33.36
CA SER A 25 -16.57 -20.97 33.55
C SER A 25 -15.09 -20.53 33.51
N TRP A 26 -14.22 -21.32 34.13
CA TRP A 26 -12.79 -21.02 34.15
C TRP A 26 -12.21 -20.93 32.74
N GLN A 27 -12.59 -21.84 31.84
CA GLN A 27 -12.19 -21.84 30.42
C GLN A 27 -12.61 -20.54 29.72
N LYS A 28 -13.85 -20.08 29.93
CA LYS A 28 -14.34 -18.82 29.35
C LYS A 28 -13.59 -17.61 29.89
N LYS A 29 -13.27 -17.59 31.18
CA LYS A 29 -12.46 -16.52 31.80
C LYS A 29 -11.04 -16.51 31.23
N PHE A 30 -10.38 -17.66 31.17
CA PHE A 30 -9.01 -17.77 30.65
C PHE A 30 -8.96 -17.39 29.17
N GLY A 31 -9.82 -17.99 28.34
CA GLY A 31 -9.92 -17.66 26.91
C GLY A 31 -10.20 -16.17 26.67
N PHE A 32 -11.08 -15.55 27.47
CA PHE A 32 -11.28 -14.10 27.40
C PHE A 32 -10.02 -13.31 27.75
N ARG A 33 -9.28 -13.67 28.80
CA ARG A 33 -8.04 -12.96 29.17
C ARG A 33 -7.01 -13.03 28.03
N VAL A 34 -6.86 -14.20 27.41
CA VAL A 34 -5.99 -14.37 26.23
C VAL A 34 -6.46 -13.47 25.09
N LEU A 35 -7.73 -13.56 24.68
CA LEU A 35 -8.26 -12.75 23.58
C LEU A 35 -8.20 -11.25 23.88
N PHE A 36 -8.48 -10.84 25.11
CA PHE A 36 -8.42 -9.45 25.52
C PHE A 36 -7.01 -8.88 25.33
N ILE A 37 -5.99 -9.57 25.85
CA ILE A 37 -4.59 -9.12 25.71
C ILE A 37 -4.17 -9.17 24.24
N PHE A 38 -4.50 -10.24 23.53
CA PHE A 38 -4.20 -10.39 22.11
C PHE A 38 -4.79 -9.26 21.28
N PHE A 39 -6.11 -9.00 21.37
CA PHE A 39 -6.75 -7.95 20.57
C PHE A 39 -6.32 -6.54 21.00
N LEU A 40 -6.00 -6.33 22.28
CA LEU A 40 -5.46 -5.07 22.74
C LEU A 40 -4.09 -4.81 22.12
N ALA A 41 -3.23 -5.83 22.12
CA ALA A 41 -1.93 -5.80 21.45
C ALA A 41 -2.05 -5.64 19.92
N MET A 42 -3.09 -6.20 19.32
CA MET A 42 -3.34 -6.08 17.88
C MET A 42 -3.92 -4.71 17.47
N CYS A 43 -4.56 -3.98 18.38
CA CYS A 43 -5.26 -2.73 18.07
C CYS A 43 -4.54 -1.46 18.55
N ILE A 44 -3.62 -1.57 19.50
CA ILE A 44 -2.92 -0.41 20.08
C ILE A 44 -1.47 -0.37 19.56
N PRO A 45 -1.03 0.77 18.99
CA PRO A 45 0.36 0.99 18.59
C PRO A 45 1.34 0.90 19.76
N PHE A 46 2.43 0.14 19.58
CA PHE A 46 3.56 0.08 20.54
C PHE A 46 4.77 0.92 20.10
N SER A 47 4.76 1.43 18.87
CA SER A 47 5.87 2.22 18.34
C SER A 47 5.80 3.66 18.84
N ALA A 48 6.86 4.13 19.50
CA ALA A 48 6.98 5.53 19.92
C ALA A 48 6.89 6.50 18.72
N ASN A 49 7.40 6.09 17.55
CA ASN A 49 7.33 6.89 16.32
C ASN A 49 5.89 7.13 15.87
N TRP A 50 4.99 6.16 16.08
CA TRP A 50 3.58 6.33 15.75
C TRP A 50 2.96 7.47 16.56
N TYR A 51 3.20 7.49 17.88
CA TYR A 51 2.71 8.57 18.75
C TYR A 51 3.37 9.91 18.43
N LYS A 52 4.68 9.92 18.14
CA LYS A 52 5.37 11.12 17.68
C LYS A 52 4.68 11.71 16.46
N ASN A 53 4.41 10.89 15.43
CA ASN A 53 3.73 11.33 14.20
C ASN A 53 2.33 11.90 14.48
N VAL A 54 1.56 11.30 15.39
CA VAL A 54 0.22 11.81 15.78
C VAL A 54 0.33 13.19 16.44
N PHE A 55 1.26 13.38 17.37
CA PHE A 55 1.39 14.62 18.13
C PHE A 55 2.10 15.74 17.37
N THR A 56 2.93 15.40 16.37
CA THR A 56 3.62 16.38 15.51
C THR A 56 2.88 16.65 14.20
N LEU A 57 1.67 16.11 14.03
CA LEU A 57 0.88 16.33 12.82
C LEU A 57 0.42 17.78 12.75
N ASP A 58 0.78 18.45 11.65
CA ASP A 58 0.26 19.79 11.35
C ASP A 58 -1.10 19.66 10.67
N TRP A 59 -2.15 20.04 11.41
CA TRP A 59 -3.55 19.98 10.99
C TRP A 59 -3.95 21.11 10.04
N SER A 60 -3.10 22.09 9.77
CA SER A 60 -3.41 23.20 8.85
C SER A 60 -3.44 22.78 7.38
N ARG A 61 -2.56 21.85 6.99
CA ARG A 61 -2.42 21.31 5.62
C ARG A 61 -2.15 19.80 5.65
N PRO A 62 -3.09 18.99 6.17
CA PRO A 62 -2.88 17.55 6.33
C PRO A 62 -2.83 16.85 4.98
N HIS A 63 -1.96 15.86 4.86
CA HIS A 63 -1.97 14.93 3.73
C HIS A 63 -2.83 13.71 4.07
N TYR A 64 -3.48 13.09 3.08
CA TYR A 64 -4.32 11.90 3.31
C TYR A 64 -3.51 10.79 4.02
N ARG A 65 -2.23 10.67 3.65
CA ARG A 65 -1.32 9.67 4.20
C ARG A 65 -1.07 9.86 5.70
N ASP A 66 -1.10 11.09 6.20
CA ASP A 66 -0.90 11.33 7.64
C ASP A 66 -2.04 10.71 8.46
N LEU A 67 -3.29 10.93 8.05
CA LEU A 67 -4.45 10.31 8.67
C LEU A 67 -4.49 8.80 8.45
N TYR A 68 -4.07 8.37 7.27
CA TYR A 68 -4.04 6.97 6.92
C TYR A 68 -2.98 6.18 7.71
N ASP A 69 -1.80 6.73 7.96
CA ASP A 69 -0.75 6.11 8.78
C ASP A 69 -1.20 5.94 10.25
N ILE A 70 -2.02 6.87 10.77
CA ILE A 70 -2.66 6.72 12.08
C ILE A 70 -3.61 5.51 12.09
N ALA A 71 -4.39 5.31 11.02
CA ALA A 71 -5.32 4.19 10.88
C ALA A 71 -4.64 2.85 10.48
N ARG A 72 -3.48 2.92 9.81
CA ARG A 72 -2.75 1.80 9.20
C ARG A 72 -1.58 1.33 10.08
N PHE A 73 -1.82 1.05 11.35
CA PHE A 73 -0.83 0.40 12.19
C PHE A 73 -1.03 -1.13 12.21
N GLN A 74 0.04 -1.90 12.00
CA GLN A 74 0.09 -3.31 12.42
C GLN A 74 1.15 -3.51 13.49
N PRO A 75 0.94 -4.44 14.43
CA PRO A 75 1.96 -4.77 15.40
C PRO A 75 3.21 -5.33 14.72
N SER A 76 4.35 -4.70 15.02
CA SER A 76 5.69 -5.18 14.65
C SER A 76 6.42 -5.55 15.94
N PHE A 77 6.08 -6.71 16.51
CA PHE A 77 6.73 -7.18 17.73
C PHE A 77 8.17 -7.61 17.46
N LEU A 78 8.46 -8.11 16.26
CA LEU A 78 9.80 -8.48 15.86
C LEU A 78 10.79 -7.31 15.94
N SER A 79 10.34 -6.07 15.66
CA SER A 79 11.20 -4.89 15.78
C SER A 79 11.55 -4.50 17.20
N LEU A 80 10.83 -5.01 18.20
CA LEU A 80 11.18 -4.83 19.61
C LEU A 80 12.36 -5.72 20.03
N PHE A 81 12.54 -6.86 19.35
CA PHE A 81 13.57 -7.86 19.66
C PHE A 81 14.74 -7.88 18.65
N GLY A 82 14.68 -7.07 17.60
CA GLY A 82 15.74 -6.93 16.60
C GLY A 82 15.77 -5.51 16.05
N GLY A 83 16.95 -4.86 16.12
CA GLY A 83 17.15 -3.50 15.62
C GLY A 83 16.69 -3.35 14.17
N GLN A 84 15.80 -2.37 13.95
CA GLN A 84 15.20 -1.95 12.69
C GLN A 84 14.55 -3.07 11.85
N ARG A 85 13.26 -3.31 12.12
CA ARG A 85 12.27 -3.71 11.12
C ARG A 85 11.03 -2.85 11.29
N SER A 86 11.09 -1.60 10.85
CA SER A 86 9.85 -0.87 10.59
C SER A 86 9.23 -1.52 9.35
N ARG A 87 8.51 -2.63 9.52
CA ARG A 87 7.59 -3.11 8.50
C ARG A 87 6.33 -2.27 8.62
N ASP A 88 6.47 -1.00 8.31
CA ASP A 88 5.29 -0.25 7.95
C ASP A 88 4.87 -0.79 6.58
N ILE A 89 3.59 -1.07 6.34
CA ILE A 89 3.13 -1.60 5.03
C ILE A 89 3.32 -0.51 3.93
N THR A 90 3.87 0.64 4.32
CA THR A 90 4.33 1.75 3.50
C THR A 90 5.78 1.57 3.05
N ASP A 91 6.60 0.86 3.83
CA ASP A 91 7.89 0.32 3.44
C ASP A 91 7.64 -0.96 2.64
N SER A 92 7.32 -0.80 1.35
CA SER A 92 7.83 -1.78 0.40
C SER A 92 9.33 -1.88 0.70
N PRO A 93 9.89 -3.08 0.90
CA PRO A 93 11.30 -3.18 1.24
C PRO A 93 12.06 -2.39 0.18
N SER A 94 12.64 -1.24 0.56
CA SER A 94 13.77 -0.74 -0.17
C SER A 94 14.71 -1.93 -0.19
N ALA A 95 14.95 -2.47 -1.37
CA ALA A 95 15.36 -3.87 -1.44
C ALA A 95 16.76 -4.10 -0.83
N ASP A 96 17.42 -3.08 -0.25
CA ASP A 96 18.70 -3.20 0.43
C ASP A 96 18.57 -3.93 1.78
N GLU A 97 17.38 -3.97 2.38
CA GLU A 97 17.20 -4.66 3.66
C GLU A 97 17.34 -6.19 3.57
N SER A 98 17.21 -6.79 2.39
CA SER A 98 17.49 -8.23 2.22
C SER A 98 18.99 -8.56 2.21
N ALA A 99 19.89 -7.59 2.00
CA ALA A 99 21.32 -7.84 1.88
C ALA A 99 22.08 -7.83 3.23
N LYS A 100 21.55 -7.20 4.29
CA LYS A 100 22.19 -7.24 5.62
C LYS A 100 22.11 -8.61 6.32
N LYS A 101 21.28 -9.56 5.82
CA LYS A 101 21.08 -10.87 6.47
C LYS A 101 21.87 -12.05 5.90
N ASP A 102 22.52 -11.92 4.75
CA ASP A 102 23.35 -13.01 4.21
C ASP A 102 24.76 -13.08 4.83
N GLY A 103 25.21 -12.02 5.52
CA GLY A 103 26.50 -12.02 6.20
C GLY A 103 26.53 -12.84 7.50
N ASN A 104 25.41 -12.93 8.22
CA ASN A 104 25.38 -13.54 9.56
C ASN A 104 24.82 -14.97 9.62
N ARG A 105 24.34 -15.53 8.50
CA ARG A 105 23.86 -16.93 8.44
C ARG A 105 24.83 -17.92 7.78
N LYS A 106 25.99 -17.44 7.31
CA LYS A 106 27.02 -18.24 6.63
C LYS A 106 28.23 -18.63 7.48
N LYS A 107 28.12 -18.62 8.82
CA LYS A 107 29.20 -19.09 9.72
C LYS A 107 28.94 -20.43 10.42
N LYS A 108 27.91 -21.19 10.03
CA LYS A 108 27.62 -22.48 10.70
C LYS A 108 27.09 -23.62 9.82
N LEU A 109 27.42 -23.64 8.54
CA LEU A 109 27.21 -24.80 7.66
C LEU A 109 28.25 -24.78 6.53
N GLU A 110 29.52 -24.90 6.90
CA GLU A 110 30.57 -25.39 5.99
C GLU A 110 31.00 -26.75 6.52
N LYS A 111 30.45 -27.80 5.92
CA LYS A 111 31.03 -29.14 5.73
C LYS A 111 29.92 -30.12 5.34
N SER A 112 29.58 -30.14 4.06
CA SER A 112 29.33 -31.38 3.32
C SER A 112 29.01 -31.08 1.86
N SER A 113 29.56 -31.92 0.98
CA SER A 113 29.24 -32.08 -0.44
C SER A 113 29.63 -30.96 -1.41
N LEU A 114 30.92 -30.99 -1.78
CA LEU A 114 31.37 -30.80 -3.15
C LEU A 114 30.73 -31.85 -4.07
N LYS A 115 30.06 -31.40 -5.14
CA LYS A 115 29.94 -31.98 -6.50
C LYS A 115 28.57 -31.67 -7.09
N GLN A 116 28.51 -30.64 -7.93
CA GLN A 116 27.97 -30.69 -9.28
C GLN A 116 28.14 -29.31 -9.91
N THR A 117 29.19 -29.21 -10.71
CA THR A 117 29.37 -28.16 -11.70
C THR A 117 28.57 -28.60 -12.91
N GLU A 118 27.58 -27.82 -13.34
CA GLU A 118 27.18 -27.72 -14.75
C GLU A 118 26.17 -26.58 -14.95
N GLN A 119 26.49 -25.73 -15.94
CA GLN A 119 25.63 -24.81 -16.69
C GLN A 119 24.62 -23.95 -15.90
N LYS A 120 24.98 -22.69 -15.67
CA LYS A 120 23.98 -21.62 -15.54
C LYS A 120 24.40 -20.40 -16.34
N ASN A 121 23.98 -20.41 -17.60
CA ASN A 121 23.94 -19.24 -18.46
C ASN A 121 23.20 -18.09 -17.75
N GLU A 122 23.69 -16.89 -18.06
CA GLU A 122 23.04 -15.59 -17.88
C GLU A 122 21.59 -15.63 -18.37
N SER A 123 20.73 -14.73 -17.84
CA SER A 123 19.29 -14.55 -18.14
C SER A 123 18.25 -15.23 -17.22
N ASN A 124 18.41 -15.14 -15.90
CA ASN A 124 17.25 -15.29 -15.01
C ASN A 124 16.95 -13.96 -14.31
N ALA A 125 15.97 -13.21 -14.84
CA ALA A 125 15.22 -12.21 -14.07
C ALA A 125 14.51 -12.96 -12.94
N ALA A 126 15.25 -13.19 -11.85
CA ALA A 126 14.83 -14.10 -10.81
C ALA A 126 13.65 -13.48 -10.04
N LEU A 127 12.48 -14.12 -10.16
CA LEU A 127 11.38 -13.92 -9.23
C LEU A 127 11.92 -14.04 -7.79
N PRO A 128 11.52 -13.15 -6.87
CA PRO A 128 11.95 -13.24 -5.49
C PRO A 128 11.54 -14.61 -4.89
N PRO A 129 12.35 -15.17 -3.97
CA PRO A 129 12.05 -16.47 -3.37
C PRO A 129 10.71 -16.43 -2.61
N LYS A 130 9.84 -17.41 -2.87
CA LYS A 130 8.56 -17.58 -2.14
C LYS A 130 8.83 -17.68 -0.64
N ARG A 131 8.25 -16.78 0.15
CA ARG A 131 8.30 -16.84 1.62
C ARG A 131 7.36 -17.96 2.11
N SER A 132 7.75 -18.60 3.21
CA SER A 132 6.87 -19.56 3.91
C SER A 132 5.66 -18.83 4.48
N PHE A 133 4.46 -19.37 4.28
CA PHE A 133 3.19 -18.84 4.79
C PHE A 133 3.26 -18.45 6.28
N LEU A 134 3.85 -19.31 7.11
CA LEU A 134 3.97 -19.07 8.56
C LEU A 134 4.92 -17.91 8.89
N ALA A 135 5.88 -17.60 8.02
CA ALA A 135 6.84 -16.53 8.24
C ALA A 135 6.21 -15.14 8.17
N ASP A 136 5.07 -14.99 7.48
CA ASP A 136 4.35 -13.73 7.36
C ASP A 136 3.52 -13.42 8.61
N TYR A 137 3.19 -14.43 9.43
CA TYR A 137 2.34 -14.32 10.62
C TYR A 137 3.10 -14.34 11.95
N VAL A 138 4.44 -14.23 11.92
CA VAL A 138 5.28 -14.34 13.12
C VAL A 138 4.90 -13.33 14.19
N ASP A 139 4.62 -12.07 13.82
CA ASP A 139 4.22 -11.04 14.77
C ASP A 139 2.91 -11.39 15.50
N TRP A 140 1.97 -12.05 14.82
CA TRP A 140 0.72 -12.51 15.45
C TRP A 140 0.97 -13.69 16.37
N GLY A 141 1.88 -14.60 16.00
CA GLY A 141 2.32 -15.69 16.87
C GLY A 141 2.96 -15.16 18.16
N ILE A 142 3.80 -14.13 18.06
CA ILE A 142 4.40 -13.46 19.23
C ILE A 142 3.32 -12.78 20.07
N ALA A 143 2.38 -12.06 19.44
CA ALA A 143 1.26 -11.44 20.15
C ALA A 143 0.43 -12.48 20.92
N LEU A 144 0.16 -13.63 20.31
CA LEU A 144 -0.58 -14.73 20.94
C LEU A 144 0.22 -15.35 22.10
N PHE A 145 1.51 -15.56 21.94
CA PHE A 145 2.37 -16.06 23.01
C PHE A 145 2.40 -15.11 24.21
N LEU A 146 2.61 -13.81 23.98
CA LEU A 146 2.57 -12.79 25.03
C LEU A 146 1.19 -12.73 25.69
N ALA A 147 0.11 -12.89 24.92
CA ALA A 147 -1.24 -12.95 25.44
C ALA A 147 -1.49 -14.19 26.33
N LEU A 148 -0.94 -15.35 25.98
CA LEU A 148 -1.01 -16.56 26.81
C LEU A 148 -0.28 -16.36 28.15
N VAL A 149 0.97 -15.86 28.10
CA VAL A 149 1.75 -15.57 29.31
C VAL A 149 1.04 -14.53 30.18
N GLY A 150 0.60 -13.42 29.58
CA GLY A 150 -0.13 -12.37 30.29
C GLY A 150 -1.45 -12.87 30.88
N ALA A 151 -2.17 -13.77 30.20
CA ALA A 151 -3.40 -14.37 30.71
C ALA A 151 -3.14 -15.31 31.88
N LEU A 152 -2.03 -16.05 31.90
CA LEU A 152 -1.61 -16.85 33.05
C LEU A 152 -1.31 -15.96 34.26
N ILE A 153 -0.54 -14.89 34.06
CA ILE A 153 -0.24 -13.89 35.10
C ILE A 153 -1.54 -13.27 35.64
N TRP A 154 -2.41 -12.79 34.76
CA TRP A 154 -3.71 -12.24 35.15
C TRP A 154 -4.55 -13.28 35.91
N SER A 155 -4.50 -14.55 35.52
CA SER A 155 -5.22 -15.62 36.21
C SER A 155 -4.70 -15.89 37.62
N ALA A 156 -3.39 -15.71 37.85
CA ALA A 156 -2.78 -15.85 39.17
C ALA A 156 -3.27 -14.76 40.14
N PHE A 157 -3.40 -13.51 39.67
CA PHE A 157 -3.79 -12.37 40.49
C PHE A 157 -5.32 -12.19 40.62
N ASP A 158 -6.08 -12.36 39.54
CA ASP A 158 -7.53 -12.14 39.54
C ASP A 158 -8.32 -13.44 39.76
N ARG A 159 -8.32 -13.92 41.01
CA ARG A 159 -9.00 -15.16 41.41
C ARG A 159 -10.48 -14.98 41.76
N LYS A 160 -10.87 -13.77 42.19
CA LYS A 160 -12.20 -13.50 42.78
C LYS A 160 -13.26 -13.06 41.76
N ARG A 161 -12.88 -12.55 40.59
CA ARG A 161 -13.83 -11.99 39.64
C ARG A 161 -14.68 -13.06 38.96
N LYS A 162 -16.00 -12.85 38.97
CA LYS A 162 -17.01 -13.80 38.46
C LYS A 162 -17.19 -13.75 36.93
N SER A 163 -17.01 -12.58 36.31
CA SER A 163 -17.16 -12.39 34.86
C SER A 163 -16.46 -11.10 34.38
N TYR A 164 -16.33 -10.95 33.06
CA TYR A 164 -15.62 -9.84 32.44
C TYR A 164 -16.48 -9.02 31.45
N HIS A 165 -17.79 -8.94 31.68
CA HIS A 165 -18.70 -8.28 30.73
C HIS A 165 -18.34 -6.83 30.38
N ILE A 166 -17.90 -6.04 31.36
CA ILE A 166 -17.48 -4.64 31.14
C ILE A 166 -16.19 -4.57 30.31
N LEU A 167 -15.20 -5.42 30.61
CA LEU A 167 -13.96 -5.47 29.82
C LEU A 167 -14.23 -5.98 28.40
N HIS A 168 -15.15 -6.93 28.24
CA HIS A 168 -15.60 -7.40 26.94
C HIS A 168 -16.28 -6.29 26.12
N TYR A 169 -17.09 -5.44 26.75
CA TYR A 169 -17.64 -4.25 26.09
C TYR A 169 -16.52 -3.35 25.57
N TRP A 170 -15.53 -3.01 26.40
CA TRP A 170 -14.46 -2.08 26.01
C TRP A 170 -13.54 -2.62 24.93
N ILE A 171 -13.13 -3.89 25.00
CA ILE A 171 -12.30 -4.46 23.92
C ILE A 171 -13.07 -4.50 22.60
N ARG A 172 -14.39 -4.80 22.61
CA ARG A 172 -15.20 -4.69 21.39
C ARG A 172 -15.25 -3.26 20.87
N VAL A 173 -15.30 -2.24 21.73
CA VAL A 173 -15.20 -0.83 21.29
C VAL A 173 -13.85 -0.58 20.61
N VAL A 174 -12.74 -0.94 21.25
CA VAL A 174 -11.39 -0.77 20.67
C VAL A 174 -11.27 -1.45 19.31
N VAL A 175 -11.65 -2.73 19.23
CA VAL A 175 -11.57 -3.50 17.98
C VAL A 175 -12.47 -2.93 16.89
N ARG A 176 -13.70 -2.50 17.22
CA ARG A 176 -14.62 -1.88 16.26
C ARG A 176 -14.09 -0.58 15.68
N TYR A 177 -13.62 0.32 16.52
CA TYR A 177 -13.10 1.60 16.04
C TYR A 177 -11.81 1.39 15.27
N ARG A 178 -10.91 0.50 15.72
CA ARG A 178 -9.70 0.14 14.98
C ARG A 178 -10.00 -0.46 13.61
N ALA A 179 -10.96 -1.39 13.53
CA ALA A 179 -11.39 -1.97 12.27
C ALA A 179 -12.03 -0.91 11.36
N GLY A 180 -12.94 -0.09 11.90
CA GLY A 180 -13.64 0.97 11.17
C GLY A 180 -12.72 2.03 10.58
N ILE A 181 -11.85 2.65 11.38
CA ILE A 181 -10.92 3.68 10.88
C ILE A 181 -9.97 3.11 9.81
N GLY A 182 -9.50 1.88 10.02
CA GLY A 182 -8.56 1.23 9.11
C GLY A 182 -9.17 0.92 7.76
N ILE A 183 -10.37 0.33 7.73
CA ILE A 183 -11.01 -0.05 6.47
C ILE A 183 -11.53 1.15 5.69
N ILE A 184 -11.99 2.22 6.37
CA ILE A 184 -12.44 3.45 5.69
C ILE A 184 -11.32 4.04 4.84
N GLY A 185 -10.10 4.16 5.39
CA GLY A 185 -8.97 4.65 4.62
C GLY A 185 -8.59 3.76 3.43
N PHE A 186 -8.65 2.44 3.59
CA PHE A 186 -8.39 1.53 2.47
C PHE A 186 -9.48 1.62 1.40
N GLY A 187 -10.74 1.73 1.81
CA GLY A 187 -11.89 1.89 0.92
C GLY A 187 -11.84 3.19 0.12
N PHE A 188 -11.32 4.29 0.67
CA PHE A 188 -11.14 5.54 -0.10
C PHE A 188 -10.17 5.38 -1.26
N THR A 189 -9.08 4.63 -1.10
CA THR A 189 -8.14 4.38 -2.21
C THR A 189 -8.75 3.58 -3.38
N LYS A 190 -9.89 2.91 -3.14
CA LYS A 190 -10.70 2.22 -4.15
C LYS A 190 -11.83 3.10 -4.69
N LEU A 191 -12.54 3.79 -3.79
CA LEU A 191 -13.62 4.72 -4.13
C LEU A 191 -13.10 5.82 -5.07
N LEU A 192 -11.87 6.28 -4.82
CA LEU A 192 -11.13 7.20 -5.66
C LEU A 192 -9.97 6.39 -6.26
N PRO A 193 -10.06 5.91 -7.53
CA PRO A 193 -9.20 4.88 -8.14
C PRO A 193 -7.67 5.11 -8.16
N THR A 194 -7.06 5.23 -6.98
CA THR A 194 -5.62 5.47 -6.75
C THR A 194 -4.91 4.18 -6.37
N GLN A 195 -5.64 3.16 -5.92
CA GLN A 195 -5.07 1.84 -5.63
C GLN A 195 -4.75 1.06 -6.90
N MET A 196 -5.67 0.91 -7.83
CA MET A 196 -5.42 0.28 -9.12
C MET A 196 -5.75 1.31 -10.20
N PRO A 197 -4.82 2.25 -10.48
CA PRO A 197 -5.06 3.26 -11.49
C PRO A 197 -5.09 2.62 -12.87
N TYR A 198 -5.75 3.30 -13.81
CA TYR A 198 -5.81 2.86 -15.21
C TYR A 198 -4.39 2.66 -15.77
N PRO A 199 -4.15 1.62 -16.61
CA PRO A 199 -2.84 1.36 -17.18
C PRO A 199 -2.27 2.59 -17.91
N SER A 200 -1.01 2.92 -17.65
CA SER A 200 -0.28 3.94 -18.41
C SER A 200 -0.05 3.46 -19.85
N LEU A 201 0.30 4.37 -20.77
CA LEU A 201 0.55 3.99 -22.16
C LEU A 201 1.70 2.98 -22.27
N GLY A 202 2.78 3.16 -21.49
CA GLY A 202 3.88 2.21 -21.42
C GLY A 202 3.46 0.82 -20.94
N LEU A 203 2.50 0.72 -20.01
CA LEU A 203 1.92 -0.56 -19.59
C LEU A 203 1.05 -1.16 -20.70
N LEU A 204 0.24 -0.37 -21.40
CA LEU A 204 -0.56 -0.86 -22.53
C LEU A 204 0.30 -1.33 -23.72
N ASN A 205 1.53 -0.83 -23.82
CA ASN A 205 2.49 -1.22 -24.85
C ASN A 205 3.35 -2.44 -24.45
N SER A 206 3.38 -2.80 -23.16
CA SER A 206 4.13 -3.95 -22.67
C SER A 206 3.47 -5.28 -23.07
N ASN A 207 4.27 -6.33 -23.26
CA ASN A 207 3.69 -7.63 -23.61
C ASN A 207 2.94 -8.22 -22.40
N PHE A 208 1.80 -8.85 -22.65
CA PHE A 208 0.99 -9.44 -21.57
C PHE A 208 1.76 -10.47 -20.73
N GLY A 209 2.61 -11.28 -21.37
CA GLY A 209 3.45 -12.28 -20.70
C GLY A 209 4.56 -11.70 -19.82
N ASP A 210 4.85 -10.40 -19.92
CA ASP A 210 5.85 -9.72 -19.10
C ASP A 210 5.29 -9.23 -17.75
N PHE A 211 3.98 -9.39 -17.50
CA PHE A 211 3.37 -9.00 -16.23
C PHE A 211 3.39 -10.13 -15.20
N THR A 212 3.64 -9.78 -13.94
CA THR A 212 3.39 -10.71 -12.82
C THR A 212 1.89 -10.95 -12.66
N ALA A 213 1.51 -12.08 -12.04
CA ALA A 213 0.12 -12.42 -11.76
C ALA A 213 -0.60 -11.27 -11.01
N GLN A 214 0.07 -10.67 -10.03
CA GLN A 214 -0.43 -9.50 -9.31
C GLN A 214 -0.72 -8.33 -10.25
N LYS A 215 0.25 -7.97 -11.11
CA LYS A 215 0.11 -6.83 -12.01
C LYS A 215 -1.05 -7.06 -12.98
N ILE A 216 -1.22 -8.27 -13.51
CA ILE A 216 -2.37 -8.66 -14.34
C ILE A 216 -3.68 -8.41 -13.60
N TYR A 217 -3.83 -8.92 -12.37
CA TYR A 217 -5.05 -8.71 -11.57
C TYR A 217 -5.34 -7.21 -11.37
N TRP A 218 -4.32 -6.42 -11.04
CA TRP A 218 -4.47 -4.98 -10.81
C TRP A 218 -4.85 -4.21 -12.07
N LEU A 219 -4.25 -4.54 -13.22
CA LEU A 219 -4.61 -3.90 -14.48
C LEU A 219 -6.02 -4.29 -14.92
N SER A 220 -6.44 -5.54 -14.72
CA SER A 220 -7.80 -6.00 -15.00
C SER A 220 -8.86 -5.22 -14.20
N VAL A 221 -8.60 -4.93 -12.93
CA VAL A 221 -9.48 -4.08 -12.11
C VAL A 221 -9.36 -2.60 -12.52
N GLY A 222 -8.15 -2.13 -12.82
CA GLY A 222 -7.89 -0.74 -13.20
C GLY A 222 -8.52 -0.31 -14.54
N VAL A 223 -8.70 -1.23 -15.49
CA VAL A 223 -9.44 -0.95 -16.74
C VAL A 223 -10.96 -0.85 -16.54
N VAL A 224 -11.49 -1.36 -15.41
CA VAL A 224 -12.90 -1.25 -15.02
C VAL A 224 -13.01 -0.46 -13.70
N PRO A 225 -12.76 0.86 -13.72
CA PRO A 225 -12.62 1.65 -12.49
C PRO A 225 -13.85 1.57 -11.58
N TRP A 226 -15.06 1.50 -12.14
CA TRP A 226 -16.30 1.41 -11.35
C TRP A 226 -16.44 0.11 -10.53
N TYR A 227 -15.80 -0.98 -10.96
CA TYR A 227 -15.76 -2.20 -10.15
C TYR A 227 -14.94 -1.98 -8.86
N GLN A 228 -13.80 -1.31 -8.98
CA GLN A 228 -13.02 -0.90 -7.82
C GLN A 228 -13.81 0.09 -6.93
N VAL A 229 -14.50 1.08 -7.52
CA VAL A 229 -15.34 2.03 -6.79
C VAL A 229 -16.40 1.31 -5.97
N PHE A 230 -17.08 0.32 -6.55
CA PHE A 230 -18.05 -0.51 -5.83
C PHE A 230 -17.42 -1.22 -4.63
N GLY A 231 -16.24 -1.83 -4.81
CA GLY A 231 -15.47 -2.41 -3.70
C GLY A 231 -15.15 -1.38 -2.61
N GLY A 232 -14.78 -0.16 -2.99
CA GLY A 232 -14.56 0.96 -2.06
C GLY A 232 -15.81 1.36 -1.28
N VAL A 233 -16.98 1.42 -1.92
CA VAL A 233 -18.27 1.68 -1.26
C VAL A 233 -18.58 0.59 -0.23
N VAL A 234 -18.39 -0.68 -0.58
CA VAL A 234 -18.61 -1.81 0.34
C VAL A 234 -17.69 -1.72 1.56
N GLU A 235 -16.41 -1.42 1.36
CA GLU A 235 -15.42 -1.27 2.44
C GLU A 235 -15.72 -0.08 3.36
N ILE A 236 -16.06 1.08 2.78
CA ILE A 236 -16.42 2.29 3.54
C ILE A 236 -17.72 2.05 4.31
N ALA A 237 -18.74 1.45 3.67
CA ALA A 237 -20.00 1.14 4.33
C ALA A 237 -19.78 0.22 5.53
N ALA A 238 -19.00 -0.85 5.36
CA ALA A 238 -18.63 -1.76 6.45
C ALA A 238 -17.96 -0.99 7.61
N GLY A 239 -17.00 -0.13 7.31
CA GLY A 239 -16.29 0.68 8.32
C GLY A 239 -17.18 1.69 9.04
N VAL A 240 -18.00 2.44 8.31
CA VAL A 240 -18.95 3.42 8.89
C VAL A 240 -19.95 2.72 9.80
N MET A 241 -20.48 1.57 9.38
CA MET A 241 -21.41 0.77 10.19
C MET A 241 -20.78 0.32 11.53
N LEU A 242 -19.46 0.13 11.60
CA LEU A 242 -18.78 -0.23 12.84
C LEU A 242 -18.75 0.90 13.88
N PHE A 243 -18.90 2.16 13.49
CA PHE A 243 -19.00 3.28 14.44
C PHE A 243 -20.34 3.33 15.19
N PHE A 244 -21.39 2.69 14.67
CA PHE A 244 -22.73 2.69 15.28
C PHE A 244 -23.06 1.33 15.88
N ARG A 245 -23.45 1.32 17.16
CA ARG A 245 -23.75 0.09 17.92
C ARG A 245 -24.87 -0.77 17.33
N LYS A 246 -25.79 -0.15 16.60
CA LYS A 246 -26.97 -0.80 16.00
C LYS A 246 -26.62 -1.55 14.72
N THR A 247 -25.58 -1.11 14.00
CA THR A 247 -25.16 -1.66 12.70
C THR A 247 -23.89 -2.49 12.78
N THR A 248 -23.31 -2.62 13.97
CA THR A 248 -22.01 -3.29 14.19
C THR A 248 -21.94 -4.70 13.65
N THR A 249 -22.98 -5.50 13.86
CA THR A 249 -23.01 -6.91 13.45
C THR A 249 -22.98 -7.03 11.93
N PHE A 250 -23.82 -6.25 11.23
CA PHE A 250 -23.82 -6.19 9.77
C PHE A 250 -22.51 -5.65 9.21
N GLY A 251 -21.97 -4.57 9.80
CA GLY A 251 -20.68 -4.02 9.39
C GLY A 251 -19.53 -5.02 9.56
N ALA A 252 -19.54 -5.82 10.63
CA ALA A 252 -18.55 -6.87 10.86
C ALA A 252 -18.70 -8.03 9.87
N ILE A 253 -19.93 -8.48 9.57
CA ILE A 253 -20.15 -9.54 8.57
C ILE A 253 -19.71 -9.06 7.18
N LEU A 254 -20.10 -7.85 6.79
CA LEU A 254 -19.70 -7.26 5.50
C LEU A 254 -18.18 -7.10 5.41
N LEU A 255 -17.54 -6.63 6.49
CA LEU A 255 -16.09 -6.53 6.58
C LEU A 255 -15.41 -7.90 6.45
N ALA A 256 -15.90 -8.91 7.16
CA ALA A 256 -15.33 -10.26 7.10
C ALA A 256 -15.46 -10.87 5.69
N ALA A 257 -16.61 -10.70 5.03
CA ALA A 257 -16.85 -11.19 3.68
C ALA A 257 -15.96 -10.48 2.65
N ALA A 258 -15.97 -9.14 2.63
CA ALA A 258 -15.20 -8.36 1.66
C ALA A 258 -13.68 -8.57 1.83
N LEU A 259 -13.17 -8.54 3.07
CA LEU A 259 -11.73 -8.68 3.32
C LEU A 259 -11.30 -10.14 3.28
N GLY A 260 -12.21 -11.09 3.48
CA GLY A 260 -11.96 -12.51 3.27
C GLY A 260 -11.67 -12.80 1.81
N ASP A 261 -12.51 -12.29 0.90
CA ASP A 261 -12.29 -12.38 -0.54
C ASP A 261 -10.96 -11.74 -0.96
N ILE A 262 -10.72 -10.50 -0.52
CA ILE A 262 -9.45 -9.78 -0.79
C ILE A 262 -8.24 -10.55 -0.24
N THR A 263 -8.36 -11.15 0.94
CA THR A 263 -7.29 -11.98 1.52
C THR A 263 -6.96 -13.15 0.59
N PHE A 264 -7.97 -13.86 0.11
CA PHE A 264 -7.80 -14.98 -0.80
C PHE A 264 -7.17 -14.57 -2.13
N VAL A 265 -7.68 -13.50 -2.75
CA VAL A 265 -7.12 -12.92 -3.98
C VAL A 265 -5.64 -12.56 -3.80
N ASN A 266 -5.27 -12.00 -2.66
CA ASN A 266 -3.87 -11.65 -2.38
C ASN A 266 -2.96 -12.88 -2.27
N TYR A 267 -3.45 -14.01 -1.75
CA TYR A 267 -2.70 -15.25 -1.79
C TYR A 267 -2.61 -15.84 -3.20
N ALA A 268 -3.72 -15.81 -3.94
CA ALA A 268 -3.81 -16.40 -5.27
C ALA A 268 -2.92 -15.67 -6.29
N TYR A 269 -2.86 -14.34 -6.22
CA TYR A 269 -2.13 -13.49 -7.15
C TYR A 269 -0.80 -12.93 -6.60
N ASP A 270 -0.36 -13.36 -5.42
CA ASP A 270 0.86 -12.88 -4.75
C ASP A 270 0.85 -11.36 -4.51
N GLY A 271 -0.28 -10.82 -4.05
CA GLY A 271 -0.53 -9.38 -3.94
C GLY A 271 0.18 -8.66 -2.77
N GLY A 272 0.87 -9.40 -1.90
CA GLY A 272 1.73 -8.86 -0.85
C GLY A 272 1.03 -8.14 0.31
N VAL A 273 -0.32 -8.08 0.35
CA VAL A 273 -1.10 -7.44 1.43
C VAL A 273 -2.06 -8.38 2.16
N HIS A 274 -1.91 -9.70 1.98
CA HIS A 274 -2.75 -10.75 2.60
C HIS A 274 -2.78 -10.66 4.14
N VAL A 275 -1.64 -10.41 4.80
CA VAL A 275 -1.59 -10.30 6.27
C VAL A 275 -2.45 -9.13 6.76
N TYR A 276 -2.42 -8.00 6.06
CA TYR A 276 -3.20 -6.83 6.45
C TYR A 276 -4.69 -6.99 6.14
N ALA A 277 -5.05 -7.63 5.02
CA ALA A 277 -6.44 -7.97 4.74
C ALA A 277 -6.99 -8.96 5.79
N PHE A 278 -6.24 -10.02 6.09
CA PHE A 278 -6.65 -11.03 7.05
C PHE A 278 -6.75 -10.49 8.48
N TYR A 279 -5.94 -9.47 8.82
CA TYR A 279 -6.05 -8.75 10.09
C TYR A 279 -7.48 -8.22 10.30
N PHE A 280 -8.07 -7.57 9.31
CA PHE A 280 -9.45 -7.07 9.42
C PHE A 280 -10.48 -8.20 9.46
N VAL A 281 -10.25 -9.30 8.76
CA VAL A 281 -11.09 -10.51 8.88
C VAL A 281 -11.10 -11.00 10.33
N LEU A 282 -9.93 -11.10 10.97
CA LEU A 282 -9.82 -11.53 12.37
C LEU A 282 -10.54 -10.58 13.33
N LEU A 283 -10.38 -9.26 13.15
CA LEU A 283 -11.10 -8.25 13.95
C LEU A 283 -12.62 -8.36 13.75
N ALA A 284 -13.06 -8.52 12.50
CA ALA A 284 -14.46 -8.62 12.12
C ALA A 284 -15.12 -9.88 12.72
N LEU A 285 -14.45 -11.03 12.61
CA LEU A 285 -14.91 -12.29 13.20
C LEU A 285 -15.00 -12.18 14.73
N PHE A 286 -14.04 -11.54 15.40
CA PHE A 286 -14.13 -11.30 16.83
C PHE A 286 -15.33 -10.44 17.22
N ILE A 287 -15.62 -9.38 16.45
CA ILE A 287 -16.79 -8.52 16.68
C ILE A 287 -18.08 -9.30 16.48
N ALA A 288 -18.16 -10.12 15.42
CA ALA A 288 -19.34 -10.89 15.03
C ALA A 288 -19.57 -12.14 15.89
N ALA A 289 -18.54 -12.68 16.53
CA ALA A 289 -18.60 -13.92 17.32
C ALA A 289 -19.67 -13.88 18.43
N ASP A 290 -19.90 -12.73 19.06
CA ASP A 290 -20.95 -12.57 20.08
C ASP A 290 -22.37 -12.69 19.50
N ASP A 291 -22.55 -12.40 18.21
CA ASP A 291 -23.85 -12.42 17.54
C ASP A 291 -24.07 -13.69 16.70
N PHE A 292 -23.03 -14.45 16.32
CA PHE A 292 -23.18 -15.68 15.52
C PHE A 292 -24.11 -16.74 16.12
N PRO A 293 -24.02 -17.13 17.40
CA PRO A 293 -24.96 -18.10 17.96
C PRO A 293 -26.41 -17.58 17.96
N LYS A 294 -26.58 -16.26 18.14
CA LYS A 294 -27.90 -15.61 18.15
C LYS A 294 -28.50 -15.61 16.75
N LEU A 295 -27.70 -15.28 15.73
CA LEU A 295 -28.09 -15.32 14.33
C LEU A 295 -28.38 -16.74 13.86
N TYR A 296 -27.58 -17.72 14.26
CA TYR A 296 -27.83 -19.13 13.94
C TYR A 296 -29.15 -19.62 14.56
N ASN A 297 -29.37 -19.33 15.83
CA ASN A 297 -30.64 -19.66 16.50
C ASN A 297 -31.84 -19.01 15.81
N LEU A 298 -31.72 -17.74 15.41
CA LEU A 298 -32.82 -16.99 14.80
C LEU A 298 -33.08 -17.39 13.34
N LEU A 299 -32.04 -17.49 12.51
CA LEU A 299 -32.15 -17.62 11.06
C LEU A 299 -32.11 -19.06 10.56
N ILE A 300 -31.42 -19.96 11.27
CA ILE A 300 -31.27 -21.36 10.85
C ILE A 300 -32.18 -22.25 11.69
N LEU A 301 -32.17 -22.09 13.01
CA LEU A 301 -33.03 -22.89 13.89
C LEU A 301 -34.43 -22.28 14.09
N GLU A 302 -34.68 -21.08 13.55
CA GLU A 302 -35.95 -20.35 13.63
C GLU A 302 -36.47 -20.16 15.06
N ARG A 303 -35.56 -20.10 16.03
CA ARG A 303 -35.86 -19.91 17.45
C ARG A 303 -35.92 -18.43 17.79
N TYR A 304 -37.03 -18.02 18.43
CA TYR A 304 -37.16 -16.68 18.99
C TYR A 304 -35.95 -16.36 19.90
N THR A 305 -35.18 -15.35 19.52
CA THR A 305 -33.89 -15.03 20.15
C THR A 305 -33.86 -13.55 20.53
N ILE A 306 -33.76 -13.28 21.84
CA ILE A 306 -33.58 -11.91 22.33
C ILE A 306 -32.08 -11.66 22.56
N PRO A 307 -31.46 -10.69 21.84
CA PRO A 307 -30.05 -10.40 22.02
C PRO A 307 -29.80 -9.66 23.34
N PHE A 308 -29.09 -10.31 24.26
CA PHE A 308 -28.65 -9.68 25.50
C PHE A 308 -27.33 -8.91 25.31
N ARG A 309 -27.25 -7.66 25.79
CA ARG A 309 -26.03 -6.82 25.77
C ARG A 309 -25.89 -6.02 27.06
N ILE A 310 -24.67 -5.99 27.60
CA ILE A 310 -24.30 -5.18 28.77
C ILE A 310 -23.62 -3.90 28.29
N TYR A 311 -24.09 -2.76 28.79
CA TYR A 311 -23.52 -1.45 28.52
C TYR A 311 -23.06 -0.81 29.83
N PRO A 312 -21.90 -0.14 29.85
CA PRO A 312 -21.54 0.71 30.98
C PRO A 312 -22.58 1.82 31.19
N ASP A 313 -22.71 2.24 32.43
CA ASP A 313 -23.55 3.40 32.77
C ASP A 313 -22.84 4.70 32.36
N PHE A 314 -23.50 5.48 31.50
CA PHE A 314 -23.05 6.80 31.02
C PHE A 314 -23.98 7.92 31.49
N ASN A 315 -24.75 7.74 32.57
CA ASN A 315 -25.69 8.73 33.09
C ASN A 315 -24.98 10.00 33.60
N LYS A 316 -23.72 9.88 34.07
CA LYS A 316 -22.92 11.04 34.47
C LYS A 316 -22.68 11.95 33.25
N PRO A 317 -22.95 13.28 33.34
CA PRO A 317 -22.84 14.18 32.19
C PRO A 317 -21.49 14.13 31.47
N TRP A 318 -20.38 14.14 32.22
CA TRP A 318 -19.03 14.09 31.62
C TRP A 318 -18.79 12.80 30.83
N LEU A 319 -19.25 11.64 31.31
CA LEU A 319 -19.14 10.36 30.60
C LEU A 319 -19.98 10.34 29.31
N LYS A 320 -21.19 10.91 29.35
CA LYS A 320 -22.07 11.06 28.19
C LYS A 320 -21.42 11.93 27.11
N TYR A 321 -20.97 13.13 27.50
CA TYR A 321 -20.38 14.10 26.57
C TYR A 321 -19.03 13.61 26.03
N THR A 322 -18.13 13.08 26.87
CA THR A 322 -16.85 12.51 26.40
C THR A 322 -17.05 11.43 25.34
N ARG A 323 -18.00 10.50 25.55
CA ARG A 323 -18.31 9.47 24.55
C ARG A 323 -18.83 10.06 23.24
N ILE A 324 -19.69 11.07 23.30
CA ILE A 324 -20.25 11.72 22.11
C ILE A 324 -19.13 12.45 21.37
N THR A 325 -18.34 13.27 22.07
CA THR A 325 -17.21 14.02 21.51
C THR A 325 -16.20 13.10 20.84
N LEU A 326 -15.75 12.04 21.52
CA LEU A 326 -14.79 11.08 20.92
C LEU A 326 -15.35 10.40 19.67
N LYS A 327 -16.64 10.05 19.66
CA LYS A 327 -17.29 9.47 18.49
C LYS A 327 -17.36 10.46 17.34
N VAL A 328 -17.81 11.69 17.60
CA VAL A 328 -17.95 12.74 16.59
C VAL A 328 -16.58 13.12 16.03
N LEU A 329 -15.57 13.34 16.88
CA LEU A 329 -14.20 13.62 16.44
C LEU A 329 -13.64 12.51 15.57
N THR A 330 -13.76 11.24 16.00
CA THR A 330 -13.31 10.10 15.19
C THR A 330 -14.01 10.07 13.83
N PHE A 331 -15.33 10.31 13.79
CA PHE A 331 -16.08 10.35 12.54
C PHE A 331 -15.64 11.51 11.65
N VAL A 332 -15.55 12.73 12.18
CA VAL A 332 -15.13 13.92 11.43
C VAL A 332 -13.72 13.76 10.87
N ILE A 333 -12.77 13.24 11.66
CA ILE A 333 -11.38 13.05 11.21
C ILE A 333 -11.28 11.95 10.15
N PHE A 334 -11.71 10.72 10.47
CA PHE A 334 -11.47 9.56 9.61
C PHE A 334 -12.49 9.37 8.49
N PHE A 335 -13.63 10.06 8.55
CA PHE A 335 -14.57 10.11 7.43
C PHE A 335 -14.52 11.47 6.74
N GLY A 336 -14.76 12.58 7.45
CA GLY A 336 -14.82 13.93 6.85
C GLY A 336 -13.50 14.43 6.28
N VAL A 337 -12.49 14.65 7.13
CA VAL A 337 -11.17 15.18 6.73
C VAL A 337 -10.46 14.21 5.80
N LEU A 338 -10.54 12.90 6.08
CA LEU A 338 -9.98 11.89 5.19
C LEU A 338 -10.63 11.89 3.79
N THR A 339 -11.96 12.04 3.68
CA THR A 339 -12.62 12.20 2.36
C THR A 339 -12.05 13.39 1.60
N TYR A 340 -11.96 14.55 2.27
CA TYR A 340 -11.42 15.77 1.64
C TYR A 340 -9.99 15.54 1.12
N THR A 341 -9.10 15.06 1.99
CA THR A 341 -7.70 14.83 1.62
C THR A 341 -7.53 13.75 0.54
N GLU A 342 -8.34 12.71 0.53
CA GLU A 342 -8.33 11.68 -0.51
C GLU A 342 -8.84 12.22 -1.86
N VAL A 343 -9.85 13.10 -1.87
CA VAL A 343 -10.31 13.77 -3.10
C VAL A 343 -9.20 14.66 -3.67
N ILE A 344 -8.49 15.39 -2.81
CA ILE A 344 -7.33 16.21 -3.21
C ILE A 344 -6.21 15.33 -3.78
N ASN A 345 -5.84 14.25 -3.09
CA ASN A 345 -4.87 13.24 -3.54
C ASN A 345 -5.25 12.67 -4.92
N PHE A 346 -6.49 12.22 -5.09
CA PHE A 346 -6.96 11.68 -6.37
C PHE A 346 -6.89 12.68 -7.52
N LYS A 347 -7.24 13.95 -7.27
CA LYS A 347 -7.27 14.97 -8.32
C LYS A 347 -5.89 15.51 -8.69
N TYR A 348 -5.00 15.68 -7.72
CA TYR A 348 -3.84 16.55 -7.88
C TYR A 348 -2.50 15.93 -7.46
N ASP A 349 -2.50 14.93 -6.59
CA ASP A 349 -1.24 14.31 -6.14
C ASP A 349 -1.33 12.78 -5.98
N PRO A 350 -1.73 12.04 -7.03
CA PRO A 350 -2.04 10.62 -6.89
C PRO A 350 -0.81 9.80 -6.57
N TYR A 351 -0.83 9.09 -5.44
CA TYR A 351 0.37 8.47 -4.88
C TYR A 351 1.06 7.34 -5.71
N LYS A 352 0.39 6.78 -6.73
CA LYS A 352 0.95 5.73 -7.61
C LYS A 352 1.47 6.23 -8.95
N GLN A 353 1.02 7.40 -9.38
CA GLN A 353 1.39 7.99 -10.66
C GLN A 353 2.13 9.31 -10.38
N PRO A 354 3.21 9.63 -11.09
CA PRO A 354 3.83 10.95 -11.00
C PRO A 354 2.80 12.08 -11.08
N ALA A 355 2.87 13.06 -10.17
CA ALA A 355 1.93 14.18 -10.15
C ALA A 355 2.34 15.33 -11.06
N THR A 356 3.64 15.45 -11.35
CA THR A 356 4.15 16.49 -12.24
C THR A 356 3.73 16.21 -13.68
N ALA A 357 3.12 17.23 -14.32
CA ALA A 357 2.71 17.15 -15.70
C ALA A 357 3.91 17.00 -16.65
N GLY A 358 3.78 16.08 -17.62
CA GLY A 358 4.80 15.87 -18.64
C GLY A 358 4.81 17.00 -19.68
N VAL A 359 5.87 17.12 -20.48
CA VAL A 359 5.95 18.17 -21.52
C VAL A 359 4.86 17.92 -22.56
N LYS A 360 3.87 18.83 -22.63
CA LYS A 360 2.64 18.64 -23.41
C LYS A 360 2.89 18.24 -24.87
N LYS A 361 3.89 18.87 -25.51
CA LYS A 361 4.29 18.58 -26.89
C LYS A 361 4.93 17.20 -27.07
N LEU A 362 5.45 16.56 -26.03
CA LEU A 362 6.11 15.25 -26.16
C LEU A 362 5.17 14.08 -25.90
N ARG A 363 3.99 14.28 -25.30
CA ARG A 363 3.09 13.20 -24.86
C ARG A 363 2.58 12.34 -26.02
N GLY A 364 2.66 11.02 -25.89
CA GLY A 364 2.12 10.06 -26.86
C GLY A 364 3.05 8.88 -27.13
N ASN A 365 2.65 8.04 -28.09
CA ASN A 365 3.42 6.90 -28.58
C ASN A 365 4.22 7.26 -29.82
N TYR A 366 5.42 6.71 -29.92
CA TYR A 366 6.37 7.01 -30.98
C TYR A 366 7.00 5.75 -31.55
N HIS A 367 7.11 5.72 -32.87
CA HIS A 367 8.03 4.82 -33.56
C HIS A 367 9.43 5.42 -33.52
N VAL A 368 10.43 4.58 -33.29
CA VAL A 368 11.83 4.97 -33.41
C VAL A 368 12.24 4.75 -34.86
N SER A 369 12.27 5.81 -35.67
CA SER A 369 12.61 5.73 -37.10
C SER A 369 14.11 5.73 -37.34
N GLU A 370 14.86 6.50 -36.56
CA GLU A 370 16.32 6.56 -36.62
C GLU A 370 16.90 6.41 -35.21
N PHE A 371 17.98 5.64 -35.08
CA PHE A 371 18.72 5.46 -33.83
C PHE A 371 20.20 5.42 -34.16
N LYS A 372 20.96 6.34 -33.58
CA LYS A 372 22.41 6.38 -33.67
C LYS A 372 23.02 6.33 -32.29
N LEU A 373 24.08 5.54 -32.15
CA LEU A 373 24.93 5.48 -30.96
C LEU A 373 26.36 5.81 -31.38
N ASN A 374 26.99 6.77 -30.71
CA ASN A 374 28.32 7.27 -31.03
C ASN A 374 28.49 7.68 -32.51
N GLY A 375 27.41 8.20 -33.12
CA GLY A 375 27.35 8.62 -34.52
C GLY A 375 27.02 7.50 -35.51
N GLU A 376 27.07 6.23 -35.09
CA GLU A 376 26.79 5.07 -35.95
C GLU A 376 25.29 4.73 -35.95
N VAL A 377 24.70 4.55 -37.14
CA VAL A 377 23.31 4.12 -37.28
C VAL A 377 23.18 2.66 -36.89
N ILE A 378 22.36 2.38 -35.88
CA ILE A 378 21.96 1.01 -35.55
C ILE A 378 20.60 0.77 -36.22
N PRO A 379 20.51 -0.05 -37.29
CA PRO A 379 19.27 -0.27 -38.02
C PRO A 379 18.22 -0.96 -37.14
N PHE A 380 16.96 -0.91 -37.56
CA PHE A 380 15.89 -1.60 -36.84
C PHE A 380 16.15 -3.11 -36.80
N ASN A 381 16.24 -3.65 -35.59
CA ASN A 381 16.32 -5.09 -35.33
C ASN A 381 15.53 -5.38 -34.05
N PRO A 382 14.46 -6.19 -34.11
CA PRO A 382 13.64 -6.50 -32.94
C PRO A 382 14.37 -7.32 -31.87
N LEU A 383 15.53 -7.89 -32.20
CA LEU A 383 16.37 -8.64 -31.27
C LEU A 383 17.48 -7.80 -30.65
N ASP A 384 17.62 -6.54 -31.04
CA ASP A 384 18.67 -5.66 -30.53
C ASP A 384 18.42 -5.27 -29.07
N SER A 385 19.46 -5.42 -28.23
CA SER A 385 19.38 -5.20 -26.79
C SER A 385 19.65 -3.76 -26.35
N ILE A 386 20.07 -2.90 -27.29
CA ILE A 386 20.45 -1.50 -27.06
C ILE A 386 19.46 -0.56 -27.76
N ARG A 387 19.15 -0.81 -29.04
CA ARG A 387 18.27 0.04 -29.84
C ARG A 387 16.87 0.09 -29.26
N TRP A 388 16.35 1.31 -29.11
CA TRP A 388 14.95 1.53 -28.74
C TRP A 388 14.03 1.10 -29.90
N GLN A 389 13.04 0.28 -29.60
CA GLN A 389 12.06 -0.21 -30.58
C GLN A 389 10.88 0.76 -30.69
N GLU A 390 10.41 1.23 -29.54
CA GLU A 390 9.33 2.20 -29.39
C GLU A 390 9.61 3.07 -28.17
N ALA A 391 9.04 4.27 -28.17
CA ALA A 391 9.11 5.20 -27.06
C ALA A 391 7.72 5.77 -26.75
N THR A 392 7.50 6.12 -25.49
CA THR A 392 6.22 6.63 -25.01
C THR A 392 6.44 7.66 -23.93
N PHE A 393 5.95 8.88 -24.16
CA PHE A 393 5.87 9.91 -23.13
C PHE A 393 4.46 9.90 -22.53
N GLU A 394 4.38 9.69 -21.23
CA GLU A 394 3.11 9.71 -20.49
C GLU A 394 2.57 11.14 -20.34
N ASN A 395 1.36 11.26 -19.79
CA ASN A 395 0.81 12.58 -19.44
C ASN A 395 1.57 13.29 -18.31
N TRP A 396 2.38 12.53 -17.57
CA TRP A 396 3.24 12.96 -16.48
C TRP A 396 4.72 12.76 -16.83
N THR A 397 5.61 13.12 -15.91
CA THR A 397 7.08 13.07 -16.10
C THR A 397 7.62 11.64 -16.11
N THR A 398 7.22 10.82 -17.07
CA THR A 398 7.76 9.49 -17.33
C THR A 398 7.90 9.25 -18.84
N LEU A 399 9.11 8.88 -19.24
CA LEU A 399 9.44 8.34 -20.55
C LEU A 399 9.60 6.83 -20.40
N THR A 400 8.90 6.05 -21.23
CA THR A 400 9.15 4.61 -21.35
C THR A 400 9.65 4.28 -22.74
N PHE A 401 10.48 3.25 -22.85
CA PHE A 401 10.96 2.74 -24.14
C PHE A 401 11.22 1.24 -24.04
N LYS A 402 11.13 0.55 -25.18
CA LYS A 402 11.32 -0.89 -25.27
C LYS A 402 12.67 -1.24 -25.88
N ILE A 403 13.38 -2.17 -25.26
CA ILE A 403 14.62 -2.79 -25.76
C ILE A 403 14.52 -4.31 -25.63
N ASN A 404 15.24 -5.09 -26.42
CA ASN A 404 15.28 -6.55 -26.24
C ASN A 404 16.27 -6.95 -25.14
N ARG A 405 16.05 -6.46 -23.91
CA ARG A 405 16.88 -6.79 -22.75
C ARG A 405 16.01 -6.98 -21.50
N PRO A 406 16.11 -8.13 -20.81
CA PRO A 406 15.31 -8.37 -19.61
C PRO A 406 15.64 -7.37 -18.49
N VAL A 407 14.60 -6.77 -17.92
CA VAL A 407 14.71 -5.94 -16.70
C VAL A 407 14.45 -6.78 -15.46
N LEU A 408 15.11 -6.43 -14.36
CA LEU A 408 14.79 -7.04 -13.07
C LEU A 408 13.42 -6.54 -12.59
N ILE A 409 12.57 -7.49 -12.23
CA ILE A 409 11.23 -7.22 -11.73
C ILE A 409 11.35 -6.51 -10.38
N ASP A 410 10.65 -5.37 -10.24
CA ASP A 410 10.36 -4.79 -8.94
C ASP A 410 9.18 -5.56 -8.32
N PRO A 411 9.38 -6.33 -7.23
CA PRO A 411 8.32 -7.10 -6.59
C PRO A 411 7.47 -6.25 -5.65
N SER A 412 7.70 -4.94 -5.59
CA SER A 412 6.84 -4.01 -4.87
C SER A 412 5.48 -3.87 -5.54
N ASN A 413 4.55 -3.22 -4.83
CA ASN A 413 3.22 -2.92 -5.33
C ASN A 413 3.15 -1.54 -6.01
N GLY A 414 4.29 -0.90 -6.28
CA GLY A 414 4.36 0.52 -6.68
C GLY A 414 3.70 1.44 -5.64
N GLY A 415 3.78 1.07 -4.36
CA GLY A 415 3.06 1.70 -3.25
C GLY A 415 3.92 2.67 -2.43
N GLY A 416 3.56 2.87 -1.16
CA GLY A 416 4.36 3.67 -0.21
C GLY A 416 3.96 5.13 -0.08
N SER A 417 3.26 5.69 -1.07
CA SER A 417 2.88 7.11 -1.14
C SER A 417 4.06 8.08 -1.08
N PRO A 418 5.11 7.89 -1.90
CA PRO A 418 6.21 8.82 -1.92
C PRO A 418 5.80 10.16 -2.56
N MET A 419 6.34 11.24 -2.01
CA MET A 419 6.06 12.60 -2.51
C MET A 419 6.81 12.92 -3.81
N ARG A 420 8.01 12.34 -4.00
CA ARG A 420 8.83 12.53 -5.20
C ARG A 420 8.43 11.57 -6.32
N ASP A 421 8.29 12.10 -7.54
CA ASP A 421 7.78 11.37 -8.70
C ASP A 421 8.70 10.22 -9.15
N ILE A 422 10.02 10.38 -8.99
CA ILE A 422 11.01 9.31 -9.24
C ILE A 422 10.79 8.05 -8.37
N GLN A 423 10.10 8.20 -7.23
CA GLN A 423 9.81 7.09 -6.32
C GLN A 423 8.43 6.46 -6.57
N ARG A 424 7.59 7.05 -7.43
CA ARG A 424 6.30 6.46 -7.84
C ARG A 424 6.53 5.44 -8.94
N THR A 425 6.58 4.16 -8.58
CA THR A 425 7.09 3.09 -9.45
C THR A 425 6.00 2.19 -10.05
N PHE A 426 4.73 2.60 -10.07
CA PHE A 426 3.64 1.74 -10.54
C PHE A 426 3.84 1.25 -11.99
N GLU A 427 4.47 2.04 -12.85
CA GLU A 427 4.73 1.68 -14.26
C GLU A 427 5.78 0.56 -14.41
N ILE A 428 6.59 0.29 -13.38
CA ILE A 428 7.63 -0.75 -13.40
C ILE A 428 7.37 -1.90 -12.43
N SER A 429 6.53 -1.69 -11.42
CA SER A 429 6.20 -2.71 -10.42
C SER A 429 5.49 -3.89 -11.08
N GLY A 430 6.04 -5.10 -10.93
CA GLY A 430 5.49 -6.31 -11.54
C GLY A 430 5.58 -6.35 -13.07
N VAL A 431 6.48 -5.59 -13.67
CA VAL A 431 6.75 -5.58 -15.13
C VAL A 431 8.14 -6.15 -15.40
N ALA A 432 8.21 -7.14 -16.27
CA ALA A 432 9.43 -7.79 -16.75
C ALA A 432 9.74 -7.39 -18.20
N GLY A 433 10.44 -8.25 -18.93
CA GLY A 433 10.73 -8.05 -20.34
C GLY A 433 11.62 -6.85 -20.61
N GLY A 434 11.31 -6.14 -21.70
CA GLY A 434 12.14 -5.07 -22.26
C GLY A 434 11.73 -3.63 -21.93
N GLN A 435 10.65 -3.43 -21.16
CA GLN A 435 10.09 -2.11 -20.94
C GLN A 435 10.88 -1.35 -19.87
N ARG A 436 11.59 -0.30 -20.28
CA ARG A 436 12.30 0.62 -19.37
C ARG A 436 11.41 1.83 -19.09
N ALA A 437 11.52 2.39 -17.88
CA ALA A 437 10.84 3.62 -17.50
C ALA A 437 11.79 4.56 -16.78
N PHE A 438 11.86 5.80 -17.26
CA PHE A 438 12.67 6.87 -16.71
C PHE A 438 11.75 8.02 -16.30
N HIS A 439 11.97 8.55 -15.10
CA HIS A 439 11.45 9.86 -14.73
C HIS A 439 12.33 10.91 -15.41
N TYR A 440 11.76 12.04 -15.81
CA TYR A 440 12.55 13.16 -16.34
C TYR A 440 12.20 14.47 -15.67
N TYR A 441 13.23 15.27 -15.40
CA TYR A 441 13.09 16.70 -15.15
C TYR A 441 13.22 17.44 -16.48
N ALA A 442 12.28 18.32 -16.80
CA ALA A 442 12.24 19.01 -18.08
C ALA A 442 12.67 20.47 -17.95
N ASP A 443 13.83 20.79 -18.49
CA ASP A 443 14.19 22.16 -18.83
C ASP A 443 13.49 22.52 -20.15
N THR A 444 12.38 23.25 -20.05
CA THR A 444 11.58 23.63 -21.22
C THR A 444 12.11 24.86 -21.94
N VAL A 445 13.06 25.59 -21.34
CA VAL A 445 13.72 26.77 -21.92
C VAL A 445 14.83 26.30 -22.86
N ASP A 446 15.75 25.48 -22.36
CA ASP A 446 16.88 24.95 -23.13
C ASP A 446 16.52 23.67 -23.92
N LYS A 447 15.28 23.20 -23.75
CA LYS A 447 14.74 21.96 -24.32
C LYS A 447 15.59 20.73 -23.97
N VAL A 448 15.88 20.54 -22.69
CA VAL A 448 16.66 19.39 -22.19
C VAL A 448 15.84 18.56 -21.21
N LEU A 449 15.91 17.24 -21.36
CA LEU A 449 15.33 16.25 -20.44
C LEU A 449 16.47 15.61 -19.64
N TYR A 450 16.40 15.73 -18.32
CA TYR A 450 17.31 15.06 -17.39
C TYR A 450 16.62 13.82 -16.84
N LEU A 451 17.01 12.66 -17.34
CA LEU A 451 16.32 11.40 -17.08
C LEU A 451 16.99 10.58 -15.98
N GLN A 452 16.19 9.91 -15.16
CA GLN A 452 16.64 8.97 -14.13
C GLN A 452 15.82 7.69 -14.19
N ASP A 453 16.49 6.55 -14.21
CA ASP A 453 15.83 5.24 -14.24
C ASP A 453 14.97 5.03 -12.98
N LYS A 454 13.68 4.72 -13.17
CA LYS A 454 12.76 4.44 -12.06
C LYS A 454 13.09 3.10 -11.40
N ASN A 455 13.64 2.13 -12.15
CA ASN A 455 13.91 0.77 -11.69
C ASN A 455 15.24 0.66 -10.94
N VAL A 456 15.17 0.78 -9.60
CA VAL A 456 16.34 0.61 -8.73
C VAL A 456 16.85 -0.83 -8.72
N MET A 457 16.00 -1.83 -8.99
CA MET A 457 16.39 -3.23 -8.96
C MET A 457 17.29 -3.58 -10.14
N ALA A 458 17.02 -3.04 -11.32
CA ALA A 458 17.87 -3.19 -12.50
C ALA A 458 19.34 -2.79 -12.23
N LEU A 459 19.57 -1.78 -11.37
CA LEU A 459 20.91 -1.32 -10.97
C LEU A 459 21.72 -2.39 -10.21
N ARG A 460 21.07 -3.39 -9.64
CA ARG A 460 21.71 -4.44 -8.81
C ARG A 460 22.16 -5.65 -9.61
N ALA A 461 21.57 -5.90 -10.78
CA ALA A 461 22.08 -6.91 -11.71
C ALA A 461 23.55 -6.63 -12.06
N GLY A 462 23.90 -5.36 -12.29
CA GLY A 462 25.27 -4.94 -12.59
C GLY A 462 26.25 -5.02 -11.39
N ARG A 463 25.75 -4.96 -10.15
CA ARG A 463 26.60 -5.04 -8.94
C ARG A 463 27.02 -6.46 -8.54
N LYS A 464 26.37 -7.51 -9.05
CA LYS A 464 26.85 -8.88 -8.81
C LYS A 464 28.18 -9.19 -9.52
N ALA A 465 28.61 -8.34 -10.46
CA ALA A 465 29.89 -8.45 -11.15
C ALA A 465 31.02 -7.57 -10.55
N ALA A 466 30.71 -6.60 -9.68
CA ALA A 466 31.70 -5.69 -9.10
C ALA A 466 31.67 -5.78 -7.57
N GLY A 467 32.78 -6.19 -6.97
CA GLY A 467 32.95 -6.36 -5.53
C GLY A 467 32.52 -5.15 -4.70
N LYS A 468 32.17 -5.41 -3.43
CA LYS A 468 31.73 -4.41 -2.44
C LYS A 468 32.70 -3.22 -2.37
N THR A 469 32.36 -2.14 -3.05
CA THR A 469 32.99 -0.83 -2.84
C THR A 469 32.34 -0.19 -1.61
N ARG A 470 33.18 0.25 -0.66
CA ARG A 470 32.78 1.03 0.51
C ARG A 470 31.99 2.26 0.08
N GLU A 471 30.90 2.56 0.78
CA GLU A 471 30.19 3.83 0.70
C GLU A 471 31.14 4.96 1.14
N THR A 472 31.77 5.62 0.17
CA THR A 472 32.46 6.90 0.37
C THR A 472 31.42 8.01 0.41
N ALA A 473 31.68 9.04 1.23
CA ALA A 473 30.83 10.22 1.36
C ALA A 473 30.54 10.87 -0.01
N PRO A 474 29.33 11.45 -0.21
CA PRO A 474 28.95 11.98 -1.50
C PRO A 474 29.71 13.27 -1.83
N ASN A 475 30.35 13.30 -3.00
CA ASN A 475 30.51 14.57 -3.71
C ASN A 475 29.16 14.96 -4.28
N GLU A 476 28.81 16.25 -4.20
CA GLU A 476 27.66 16.81 -4.93
C GLU A 476 27.83 16.50 -6.43
N ASP A 477 27.12 15.50 -6.91
CA ASP A 477 27.10 15.16 -8.33
C ASP A 477 26.21 16.18 -9.05
N ASN A 478 26.82 17.29 -9.50
CA ASN A 478 26.18 18.40 -10.21
C ASN A 478 25.77 18.04 -11.65
N TRP A 479 25.17 16.87 -11.84
CA TRP A 479 24.76 16.35 -13.15
C TRP A 479 23.61 17.16 -13.79
N ILE A 480 22.84 17.90 -12.98
CA ILE A 480 21.94 18.98 -13.41
C ILE A 480 22.55 20.28 -12.90
N SER A 481 22.78 21.24 -13.80
CA SER A 481 23.37 22.53 -13.43
C SER A 481 22.41 23.37 -12.60
N LYS A 482 22.93 24.34 -11.84
CA LYS A 482 22.11 25.29 -11.08
C LYS A 482 21.17 26.10 -11.99
N THR A 483 21.61 26.43 -13.21
CA THR A 483 20.79 27.13 -14.21
C THR A 483 19.64 26.26 -14.70
N ALA A 484 19.92 24.99 -15.01
CA ALA A 484 18.88 24.05 -15.42
C ALA A 484 17.86 23.82 -14.30
N TRP A 485 18.28 23.75 -13.03
CA TRP A 485 17.35 23.70 -11.89
C TRP A 485 16.43 24.92 -11.78
N GLN A 486 16.92 26.11 -12.15
CA GLN A 486 16.08 27.32 -12.19
C GLN A 486 15.03 27.25 -13.31
N HIS A 487 15.37 26.71 -14.47
CA HIS A 487 14.42 26.50 -15.58
C HIS A 487 13.42 25.38 -15.31
N ILE A 488 13.88 24.27 -14.70
CA ILE A 488 13.04 23.14 -14.30
C ILE A 488 12.03 23.62 -13.26
N GLY A 489 12.50 24.25 -12.18
CA GLY A 489 11.69 24.67 -11.03
C GLY A 489 11.66 23.66 -9.89
N ASP A 490 10.86 23.96 -8.87
CA ASP A 490 10.72 23.13 -7.66
C ASP A 490 9.57 22.13 -7.79
N GLU A 491 9.90 20.84 -7.95
CA GLU A 491 8.94 19.72 -8.03
C GLU A 491 7.95 19.72 -6.85
N ASN A 492 8.35 20.17 -5.66
CA ASN A 492 7.44 20.28 -4.52
C ASN A 492 6.22 21.17 -4.84
N LYS A 493 6.41 22.20 -5.68
CA LYS A 493 5.40 23.20 -6.05
C LYS A 493 4.81 23.00 -7.45
N MET A 494 5.20 21.94 -8.18
CA MET A 494 4.68 21.63 -9.52
C MET A 494 3.30 20.93 -9.53
N ILE A 495 2.64 20.88 -8.38
CA ILE A 495 1.27 20.36 -8.23
C ILE A 495 0.31 21.49 -7.86
N ASP A 496 -0.99 21.25 -7.99
CA ASP A 496 -2.02 22.22 -7.60
C ASP A 496 -1.85 22.64 -6.12
N LYS A 497 -2.03 23.94 -5.84
CA LYS A 497 -1.90 24.53 -4.50
C LYS A 497 -2.81 23.85 -3.48
N ALA A 498 -3.96 23.35 -3.91
CA ALA A 498 -4.89 22.64 -3.04
C ALA A 498 -4.30 21.33 -2.47
N ALA A 499 -3.28 20.76 -3.13
CA ALA A 499 -2.57 19.55 -2.70
C ALA A 499 -1.27 19.82 -1.94
N TRP A 500 -0.90 21.08 -1.73
CA TRP A 500 0.26 21.41 -0.91
C TRP A 500 0.01 20.97 0.53
N SER A 501 0.91 20.14 1.06
CA SER A 501 0.81 19.59 2.40
C SER A 501 2.10 19.74 3.17
N THR A 502 1.99 19.76 4.50
CA THR A 502 3.15 19.84 5.40
C THR A 502 4.01 18.57 5.32
N ARG A 503 3.39 17.42 5.04
CA ARG A 503 4.11 16.18 4.74
C ARG A 503 4.97 16.32 3.49
N ARG A 504 4.42 16.86 2.39
CA ARG A 504 5.15 17.04 1.15
C ARG A 504 6.35 17.96 1.37
N ASP A 505 6.14 19.12 1.99
CA ASP A 505 7.23 20.06 2.32
C ASP A 505 8.35 19.36 3.13
N ARG A 506 7.98 18.64 4.19
CA ARG A 506 8.93 17.88 5.02
C ARG A 506 9.70 16.81 4.24
N GLU A 507 9.03 16.00 3.42
CA GLU A 507 9.69 14.95 2.63
C GLU A 507 10.62 15.52 1.55
N PHE A 508 10.32 16.71 1.00
CA PHE A 508 11.19 17.40 0.06
C PHE A 508 12.39 18.08 0.74
N GLU A 509 12.25 18.58 1.97
CA GLU A 509 13.33 19.10 2.81
C GLU A 509 14.29 17.99 3.29
N GLU A 510 13.79 16.77 3.50
CA GLU A 510 14.62 15.60 3.82
C GLU A 510 15.55 15.29 2.64
N LYS A 511 16.86 15.15 2.93
CA LYS A 511 17.84 14.74 1.92
C LYS A 511 17.42 13.43 1.26
N PRO A 512 17.32 13.35 -0.07
CA PRO A 512 16.98 12.12 -0.76
C PRO A 512 17.94 11.01 -0.36
N ARG A 513 17.42 9.81 -0.07
CA ARG A 513 18.28 8.63 0.10
C ARG A 513 19.02 8.39 -1.21
N GLU A 514 20.34 8.50 -1.20
CA GLU A 514 21.15 8.38 -2.40
C GLU A 514 21.12 6.95 -2.94
N VAL A 515 20.44 6.80 -4.08
CA VAL A 515 20.47 5.59 -4.88
C VAL A 515 21.11 5.97 -6.21
N LYS A 516 22.27 5.38 -6.52
CA LYS A 516 22.97 5.61 -7.80
C LYS A 516 22.17 5.02 -8.96
N ARG A 517 21.29 5.82 -9.56
CA ARG A 517 20.46 5.47 -10.72
C ARG A 517 21.21 5.67 -12.05
N HIS A 518 20.81 4.94 -13.07
CA HIS A 518 21.16 5.24 -14.46
C HIS A 518 20.53 6.57 -14.86
N ARG A 519 21.26 7.40 -15.60
CA ARG A 519 20.85 8.76 -15.95
C ARG A 519 21.14 9.04 -17.41
N MET A 520 20.28 9.79 -18.07
CA MET A 520 20.51 10.29 -19.42
C MET A 520 20.28 11.80 -19.45
N VAL A 521 20.91 12.49 -20.38
CA VAL A 521 20.67 13.92 -20.62
C VAL A 521 20.39 14.08 -22.10
N LEU A 522 19.13 14.32 -22.45
CA LEU A 522 18.66 14.35 -23.83
C LEU A 522 18.09 15.73 -24.15
N LYS A 523 18.70 16.43 -25.10
CA LYS A 523 18.08 17.57 -25.75
C LYS A 523 16.95 17.06 -26.65
N TYR A 524 15.82 17.76 -26.67
CA TYR A 524 14.72 17.47 -27.59
C TYR A 524 14.51 18.64 -28.55
N ASP A 525 14.20 18.33 -29.79
CA ASP A 525 13.70 19.31 -30.75
C ASP A 525 12.43 18.82 -31.43
N THR A 526 11.43 19.70 -31.47
CA THR A 526 10.12 19.43 -32.07
C THR A 526 9.33 20.73 -32.24
N THR A 527 8.48 20.79 -33.26
CA THR A 527 7.54 21.89 -33.51
C THR A 527 6.22 21.66 -32.76
N ASP A 528 5.56 20.54 -33.05
CA ASP A 528 4.21 20.17 -32.59
C ASP A 528 4.13 18.79 -31.89
N GLY A 529 5.26 18.07 -31.81
CA GLY A 529 5.32 16.74 -31.24
C GLY A 529 5.06 15.59 -32.20
N SER A 530 4.71 15.86 -33.46
CA SER A 530 4.51 14.84 -34.51
C SER A 530 5.82 14.12 -34.83
N ARG A 531 6.92 14.88 -34.89
CA ARG A 531 8.29 14.37 -34.99
C ARG A 531 9.14 15.00 -33.88
N VAL A 532 9.83 14.16 -33.12
CA VAL A 532 10.69 14.58 -32.02
C VAL A 532 12.09 14.02 -32.27
N ILE A 533 13.09 14.90 -32.25
CA ILE A 533 14.50 14.50 -32.32
C ILE A 533 15.04 14.57 -30.89
N LEU A 534 15.56 13.45 -30.39
CA LEU A 534 16.29 13.39 -29.12
C LEU A 534 17.78 13.24 -29.40
N SER A 535 18.61 14.05 -28.76
CA SER A 535 20.07 13.96 -28.91
C SER A 535 20.77 14.28 -27.61
N GLY A 536 21.82 13.55 -27.25
CA GLY A 536 22.57 13.85 -26.03
C GLY A 536 23.42 12.66 -25.58
N ILE A 537 23.37 12.38 -24.28
CA ILE A 537 24.17 11.34 -23.62
C ILE A 537 23.23 10.34 -22.94
N ASP A 538 23.47 9.05 -23.19
CA ASP A 538 22.68 7.94 -22.65
C ASP A 538 23.13 7.49 -21.24
N GLU A 539 22.60 6.37 -20.73
CA GLU A 539 22.96 5.85 -19.40
C GLU A 539 24.37 5.25 -19.27
N HIS A 540 25.05 5.04 -20.40
CA HIS A 540 26.39 4.50 -20.52
C HIS A 540 27.44 5.58 -20.80
N LYS A 541 27.00 6.84 -20.93
CA LYS A 541 27.80 8.01 -21.31
C LYS A 541 28.19 8.04 -22.79
N ASP A 542 27.46 7.30 -23.62
CA ASP A 542 27.60 7.30 -25.07
C ASP A 542 26.76 8.41 -25.69
N SER A 543 27.20 8.94 -26.83
CA SER A 543 26.40 9.90 -27.59
C SER A 543 25.24 9.18 -28.26
N ILE A 544 24.03 9.71 -28.11
CA ILE A 544 22.81 9.12 -28.67
C ILE A 544 22.05 10.14 -29.51
N TYR A 545 21.50 9.70 -30.63
CA TYR A 545 20.60 10.47 -31.48
C TYR A 545 19.43 9.59 -31.92
N ILE A 546 18.21 10.04 -31.68
CA ILE A 546 16.98 9.27 -31.90
C ILE A 546 15.97 10.15 -32.61
N VAL A 547 15.37 9.65 -33.69
CA VAL A 547 14.21 10.27 -34.32
C VAL A 547 12.96 9.48 -33.95
N LEU A 548 11.98 10.19 -33.40
CA LEU A 548 10.72 9.67 -32.92
C LEU A 548 9.58 10.23 -33.77
N ASP A 549 8.82 9.35 -34.42
CA ASP A 549 7.63 9.73 -35.19
C ASP A 549 6.37 9.30 -34.43
N ARG A 550 5.53 10.27 -34.08
CA ARG A 550 4.31 10.05 -33.29
C ARG A 550 3.31 9.25 -34.12
N TYR A 551 2.70 8.26 -33.49
CA TYR A 551 1.59 7.53 -34.09
C TYR A 551 0.42 7.40 -33.12
N ASN A 552 -0.79 7.36 -33.68
CA ASN A 552 -2.00 7.16 -32.89
C ASN A 552 -2.32 5.67 -32.78
N ARG A 553 -1.84 5.02 -31.72
CA ARG A 553 -2.18 3.62 -31.43
C ARG A 553 -3.66 3.51 -31.05
N GLN A 554 -4.43 2.78 -31.84
CA GLN A 554 -5.83 2.45 -31.53
C GLN A 554 -5.85 1.31 -30.48
N TYR A 555 -5.98 1.67 -29.22
CA TYR A 555 -6.17 0.69 -28.15
C TYR A 555 -7.60 0.16 -28.17
N VAL A 556 -7.75 -1.17 -28.05
CA VAL A 556 -9.07 -1.81 -27.91
C VAL A 556 -9.75 -1.38 -26.61
N LEU A 557 -8.97 -1.12 -25.56
CA LEU A 557 -9.48 -0.62 -24.28
C LEU A 557 -9.90 0.85 -24.40
N PRO A 558 -11.12 1.21 -23.97
CA PRO A 558 -11.56 2.59 -23.94
C PRO A 558 -10.78 3.37 -22.87
N LYS A 559 -10.71 4.69 -23.03
CA LYS A 559 -10.15 5.57 -21.98
C LYS A 559 -10.94 5.39 -20.68
N SER A 560 -10.23 5.48 -19.56
CA SER A 560 -10.89 5.45 -18.24
C SER A 560 -11.92 6.57 -18.10
N SER A 561 -13.09 6.25 -17.55
CA SER A 561 -14.07 7.25 -17.12
C SER A 561 -13.68 7.97 -15.83
N LEU A 562 -12.70 7.45 -15.10
CA LEU A 562 -12.15 8.01 -13.85
C LEU A 562 -10.63 7.94 -13.88
N SER A 563 -9.97 9.08 -13.98
CA SER A 563 -8.50 9.18 -14.04
C SER A 563 -7.98 9.96 -12.85
N ALA A 564 -6.95 9.43 -12.22
CA ALA A 564 -6.25 10.11 -11.14
C ALA A 564 -5.24 11.12 -11.71
N GLY A 565 -5.06 12.23 -11.01
CA GLY A 565 -4.19 13.33 -11.42
C GLY A 565 -4.83 14.27 -12.45
N LYS A 566 -4.27 15.48 -12.53
CA LYS A 566 -4.64 16.51 -13.50
C LYS A 566 -3.38 16.98 -14.20
N TYR A 567 -3.35 16.83 -15.52
CA TYR A 567 -2.15 17.02 -16.33
C TYR A 567 -2.37 17.97 -17.52
N GLU A 568 -3.44 18.77 -17.52
CA GLU A 568 -3.84 19.64 -18.65
C GLU A 568 -2.83 20.74 -19.02
#